data_AF-A0A2H0TF31-F1
#
_entry.id   AF-A0A2H0TF31-F1
#
_cell.length_a   1.000
_cell.length_b   1.000
_cell.length_c   1.000
_cell.angle_alpha   90.00
_cell.angle_beta   90.00
_cell.angle_gamma   90.00
#
_symmetry.space_group_name_H-M   'P 1'
#
loop_
_entity.id
_entity.type
_entity.pdbx_description
1 polymer ?
#
loop_
_entity_poly.entity_id
_entity_poly.type
_entity_poly.pdbx_seq_one_letter_code
_entity_poly.pdbx_strand_id
1 'polypeptide(L)'
;MEEGDVLVFDVETKKSFAEIGTKDHPELLGISVLAGYSYQKGEYFVFEENELNQFEPMIKDASMAIGFNIRSFDIPVLQPYMNFPLEDVRFLDMMDDVVKGVGFRVGLNNLAKTTIGIEKSADGLQALEWFKEGQVQKIKDYCVQDVKVTKDLFEFGKKNGFIKFFSRDHINEISIPVRWGENSSAGIFSKLKEAFEKRLAVEIDYVTANPAGANQTRNRRLVDIYRVNKNDIEGYCHLRRSKRIFRLDRILAADITDKSYKIQDDVQESLL
;
A
#
# COMPACT_ATOMS: atom_id res chain seq x y z
N MET A 1 8.65 15.64 20.69
CA MET A 1 7.22 15.42 20.39
C MET A 1 7.11 13.97 20.05
N GLU A 2 6.34 13.20 20.81
CA GLU A 2 6.05 11.82 20.41
C GLU A 2 5.35 11.88 19.05
N GLU A 3 5.78 11.03 18.13
CA GLU A 3 5.19 10.93 16.80
C GLU A 3 3.72 10.48 16.99
N GLY A 4 2.78 11.17 16.35
CA GLY A 4 1.34 10.86 16.49
C GLY A 4 1.03 9.41 16.12
N ASP A 5 -0.08 8.86 16.62
CA ASP A 5 -0.45 7.46 16.39
C ASP A 5 -0.63 7.15 14.89
N VAL A 6 -0.41 5.90 14.50
CA VAL A 6 -0.82 5.39 13.20
C VAL A 6 -2.09 4.57 13.42
N LEU A 7 -3.13 4.89 12.67
CA LEU A 7 -4.41 4.18 12.75
C LEU A 7 -4.63 3.34 11.49
N VAL A 8 -5.25 2.17 11.66
CA VAL A 8 -5.92 1.45 10.56
C VAL A 8 -7.41 1.46 10.87
N PHE A 9 -8.27 1.77 9.91
CA PHE A 9 -9.71 1.76 10.15
C PHE A 9 -10.48 1.35 8.90
N ASP A 10 -11.73 0.98 9.14
CA ASP A 10 -12.72 0.61 8.13
C ASP A 10 -14.12 1.00 8.66
N VAL A 11 -15.05 1.31 7.77
CA VAL A 11 -16.44 1.62 8.15
C VAL A 11 -17.44 0.74 7.42
N GLU A 12 -18.45 0.30 8.17
CA GLU A 12 -19.66 -0.32 7.64
C GLU A 12 -20.80 0.69 7.65
N THR A 13 -21.65 0.64 6.63
CA THR A 13 -22.73 1.62 6.45
C THR A 13 -24.08 1.09 6.86
N LYS A 14 -25.04 2.00 7.07
CA LYS A 14 -26.44 1.67 7.37
C LYS A 14 -27.27 1.42 6.11
N LYS A 15 -26.89 2.08 5.02
CA LYS A 15 -27.60 2.06 3.74
C LYS A 15 -26.64 1.72 2.63
N SER A 16 -27.18 1.15 1.55
CA SER A 16 -26.50 1.01 0.28
C SER A 16 -26.66 2.24 -0.62
N PHE A 17 -25.79 2.38 -1.62
CA PHE A 17 -25.97 3.35 -2.70
C PHE A 17 -27.29 3.19 -3.45
N ALA A 18 -27.82 1.95 -3.54
CA ALA A 18 -29.11 1.70 -4.16
C ALA A 18 -30.27 2.30 -3.34
N GLU A 19 -30.17 2.27 -2.01
CA GLU A 19 -31.18 2.85 -1.10
C GLU A 19 -31.18 4.37 -1.10
N ILE A 20 -30.02 5.02 -1.26
CA ILE A 20 -29.93 6.48 -1.36
C ILE A 20 -30.09 6.99 -2.79
N GLY A 21 -30.07 6.10 -3.80
CA GLY A 21 -30.35 6.43 -5.20
C GLY A 21 -29.22 7.17 -5.95
N THR A 22 -28.03 7.29 -5.36
CA THR A 22 -26.89 8.00 -5.96
C THR A 22 -25.57 7.44 -5.42
N LYS A 23 -24.47 7.58 -6.17
CA LYS A 23 -23.11 7.28 -5.72
C LYS A 23 -22.29 8.54 -5.39
N ASP A 24 -22.82 9.71 -5.72
CA ASP A 24 -22.11 10.99 -5.59
C ASP A 24 -22.16 11.55 -4.17
N HIS A 25 -22.99 10.96 -3.30
CA HIS A 25 -23.22 11.40 -1.93
C HIS A 25 -23.02 10.27 -0.89
N PRO A 26 -21.79 9.73 -0.72
CA PRO A 26 -21.54 8.66 0.25
C PRO A 26 -21.87 9.05 1.70
N GLU A 27 -21.81 10.34 2.04
CA GLU A 27 -22.19 10.88 3.35
C GLU A 27 -23.62 10.50 3.79
N LEU A 28 -24.52 10.22 2.84
CA LEU A 28 -25.92 9.86 3.11
C LEU A 28 -26.10 8.40 3.56
N LEU A 29 -25.06 7.56 3.40
CA LEU A 29 -25.11 6.15 3.74
C LEU A 29 -25.22 5.93 5.25
N GLY A 30 -24.61 6.82 6.05
CA GLY A 30 -24.50 6.73 7.50
C GLY A 30 -23.65 5.53 7.96
N ILE A 31 -23.01 5.65 9.12
CA ILE A 31 -22.14 4.60 9.68
C ILE A 31 -22.95 3.69 10.59
N SER A 32 -22.90 2.38 10.38
CA SER A 32 -23.42 1.40 11.34
C SER A 32 -22.35 1.04 12.38
N VAL A 33 -21.12 0.74 11.92
CA VAL A 33 -19.96 0.44 12.77
C VAL A 33 -18.70 1.05 12.15
N LEU A 34 -17.84 1.60 12.99
CA LEU A 34 -16.44 1.86 12.66
C LEU A 34 -15.57 0.94 13.51
N ALA A 35 -14.66 0.20 12.89
CA ALA A 35 -13.61 -0.50 13.60
C ALA A 35 -12.24 0.11 13.27
N GLY A 36 -11.29 -0.06 14.17
CA GLY A 36 -9.93 0.32 13.89
C GLY A 36 -8.90 -0.32 14.80
N TYR A 37 -7.64 -0.04 14.50
CA TYR A 37 -6.48 -0.50 15.24
C TYR A 37 -5.53 0.68 15.46
N SER A 38 -5.06 0.81 16.71
CA SER A 38 -4.07 1.80 17.11
C SER A 38 -2.69 1.15 17.23
N TYR A 39 -1.69 1.66 16.51
CA TYR A 39 -0.32 1.16 16.65
C TYR A 39 0.30 1.57 17.98
N GLN A 40 -0.04 2.75 18.49
CA GLN A 40 0.44 3.26 19.79
C GLN A 40 -0.10 2.42 20.95
N LYS A 41 -1.37 2.05 20.92
CA LYS A 41 -2.00 1.23 21.98
C LYS A 41 -1.80 -0.27 21.77
N GLY A 42 -1.60 -0.71 20.53
CA GLY A 42 -1.51 -2.14 20.19
C GLY A 42 -2.86 -2.86 20.27
N GLU A 43 -3.97 -2.14 20.15
CA GLU A 43 -5.32 -2.64 20.41
C GLU A 43 -6.30 -2.29 19.28
N TYR A 44 -7.32 -3.14 19.12
CA TYR A 44 -8.47 -2.86 18.28
C TYR A 44 -9.54 -2.12 19.07
N PHE A 45 -10.25 -1.23 18.39
CA PHE A 45 -11.40 -0.51 18.93
C PHE A 45 -12.57 -0.61 17.94
N VAL A 46 -13.79 -0.48 18.47
CA VAL A 46 -15.02 -0.54 17.69
C VAL A 46 -15.98 0.48 18.26
N PHE A 47 -16.62 1.25 17.38
CA PHE A 47 -17.61 2.26 17.72
C PHE A 47 -18.87 2.04 16.90
N GLU A 48 -20.02 2.05 17.56
CA GLU A 48 -21.29 2.30 16.89
C GLU A 48 -21.44 3.80 16.59
N GLU A 49 -22.43 4.15 15.77
CA GLU A 49 -22.62 5.53 15.32
C GLU A 49 -22.67 6.56 16.47
N ASN A 50 -23.35 6.23 17.56
CA ASN A 50 -23.48 7.11 18.73
C ASN A 50 -22.19 7.24 19.56
N GLU A 51 -21.15 6.48 19.23
CA GLU A 51 -19.85 6.46 19.90
C GLU A 51 -18.75 7.10 19.05
N LEU A 52 -19.04 7.52 17.81
CA LEU A 52 -18.04 8.07 16.87
C LEU A 52 -17.35 9.34 17.36
N ASN A 53 -17.96 10.07 18.29
CA ASN A 53 -17.32 11.20 18.98
C ASN A 53 -16.05 10.80 19.74
N GLN A 54 -15.91 9.52 20.11
CA GLN A 54 -14.69 8.98 20.74
C GLN A 54 -13.57 8.75 19.72
N PHE A 55 -13.90 8.57 18.43
CA PHE A 55 -12.91 8.38 17.36
C PHE A 55 -12.33 9.71 16.87
N GLU A 56 -13.12 10.80 16.87
CA GLU A 56 -12.68 12.14 16.42
C GLU A 56 -11.32 12.58 16.99
N PRO A 57 -11.07 12.56 18.31
CA PRO A 57 -9.76 12.96 18.83
C PRO A 57 -8.63 11.99 18.41
N MET A 58 -8.92 10.70 18.24
CA MET A 58 -7.92 9.72 17.82
C MET A 58 -7.41 9.99 16.41
N ILE A 59 -8.33 10.20 15.45
CA ILE A 59 -7.95 10.45 14.06
C ILE A 59 -7.37 11.85 13.85
N LYS A 60 -7.80 12.83 14.66
CA LYS A 60 -7.28 14.20 14.63
C LYS A 60 -5.80 14.29 15.03
N ASP A 61 -5.40 13.53 16.04
CA ASP A 61 -4.03 13.53 16.57
C ASP A 61 -3.13 12.45 15.92
N ALA A 62 -3.69 11.66 14.99
CA ALA A 62 -2.95 10.63 14.27
C ALA A 62 -1.90 11.25 13.33
N SER A 63 -0.70 10.66 13.30
CA SER A 63 0.30 11.00 12.30
C SER A 63 -0.07 10.47 10.91
N MET A 64 -0.86 9.39 10.86
CA MET A 64 -1.39 8.80 9.65
C MET A 64 -2.58 7.88 9.95
N ALA A 65 -3.58 7.89 9.07
CA ALA A 65 -4.66 6.91 9.06
C ALA A 65 -4.65 6.09 7.77
N ILE A 66 -4.82 4.77 7.89
CA ILE A 66 -4.67 3.79 6.82
C ILE A 66 -6.00 3.08 6.62
N GLY A 67 -6.34 2.81 5.37
CA GLY A 67 -7.45 1.92 5.06
C GLY A 67 -7.44 1.48 3.60
N PHE A 68 -8.54 0.89 3.16
CA PHE A 68 -8.68 0.33 1.82
C PHE A 68 -9.87 0.94 1.08
N ASN A 69 -9.61 1.76 0.06
CA ASN A 69 -10.59 2.57 -0.65
C ASN A 69 -11.26 3.68 0.19
N ILE A 70 -10.59 4.10 1.28
CA ILE A 70 -11.08 5.12 2.20
C ILE A 70 -11.32 6.48 1.55
N ARG A 71 -10.53 6.87 0.54
CA ARG A 71 -10.65 8.20 -0.07
C ARG A 71 -11.94 8.37 -0.85
N SER A 72 -12.40 7.32 -1.49
CA SER A 72 -13.61 7.32 -2.30
C SER A 72 -14.84 6.81 -1.54
N PHE A 73 -14.70 6.39 -0.29
CA PHE A 73 -15.79 5.77 0.47
C PHE A 73 -15.80 6.23 1.93
N ASP A 74 -14.92 5.68 2.77
CA ASP A 74 -14.96 5.84 4.22
C ASP A 74 -14.83 7.29 4.67
N ILE A 75 -13.93 8.07 4.06
CA ILE A 75 -13.67 9.46 4.45
C ILE A 75 -14.92 10.34 4.19
N PRO A 76 -15.52 10.35 2.99
CA PRO A 76 -16.79 11.03 2.77
C PRO A 76 -17.92 10.56 3.70
N VAL A 77 -18.00 9.27 4.01
CA VAL A 77 -19.01 8.70 4.93
C VAL A 77 -18.79 9.18 6.37
N LEU A 78 -17.53 9.33 6.79
CA LEU A 78 -17.13 9.70 8.15
C LEU A 78 -17.19 11.22 8.40
N GLN A 79 -16.95 12.04 7.38
CA GLN A 79 -16.87 13.50 7.51
C GLN A 79 -18.05 14.16 8.27
N PRO A 80 -19.33 13.75 8.09
CA PRO A 80 -20.45 14.32 8.84
C PRO A 80 -20.39 14.12 10.36
N TYR A 81 -19.60 13.15 10.83
CA TYR A 81 -19.42 12.83 12.24
C TYR A 81 -18.20 13.52 12.86
N MET A 82 -17.48 14.36 12.10
CA MET A 82 -16.24 15.01 12.50
C MET A 82 -16.41 16.52 12.52
N ASN A 83 -15.99 17.17 13.60
CA ASN A 83 -16.03 18.63 13.74
C ASN A 83 -14.81 19.35 13.14
N PHE A 84 -14.05 18.67 12.29
CA PHE A 84 -12.92 19.23 11.56
C PHE A 84 -12.81 18.60 10.16
N PRO A 85 -12.15 19.27 9.20
CA PRO A 85 -11.97 18.72 7.86
C PRO A 85 -11.05 17.50 7.89
N LEU A 86 -11.53 16.33 7.47
CA LEU A 86 -10.71 15.12 7.39
C LEU A 86 -9.60 15.25 6.33
N GLU A 87 -9.71 16.18 5.38
CA GLU A 87 -8.63 16.50 4.43
C GLU A 87 -7.32 16.94 5.08
N ASP A 88 -7.38 17.43 6.34
CA ASP A 88 -6.20 17.78 7.13
C ASP A 88 -5.47 16.55 7.67
N VAL A 89 -6.10 15.36 7.64
CA VAL A 89 -5.50 14.09 8.10
C VAL A 89 -4.67 13.48 6.98
N ARG A 90 -3.48 13.01 7.35
CA ARG A 90 -2.63 12.23 6.44
C ARG A 90 -3.22 10.82 6.26
N PHE A 91 -3.77 10.56 5.08
CA PHE A 91 -4.29 9.24 4.72
C PHE A 91 -3.38 8.43 3.80
N LEU A 92 -3.30 7.13 4.08
CA LEU A 92 -2.80 6.12 3.14
C LEU A 92 -3.99 5.26 2.70
N ASP A 93 -4.40 5.43 1.45
CA ASP A 93 -5.39 4.56 0.81
C ASP A 93 -4.66 3.50 -0.02
N MET A 94 -4.74 2.23 0.39
CA MET A 94 -4.07 1.15 -0.32
C MET A 94 -4.62 0.93 -1.74
N MET A 95 -5.89 1.28 -1.99
CA MET A 95 -6.46 1.16 -3.32
C MET A 95 -5.80 2.14 -4.29
N ASP A 96 -5.47 3.36 -3.84
CA ASP A 96 -4.76 4.35 -4.66
C ASP A 96 -3.40 3.79 -5.12
N ASP A 97 -2.64 3.18 -4.20
CA ASP A 97 -1.34 2.57 -4.50
C ASP A 97 -1.45 1.34 -5.42
N VAL A 98 -2.49 0.52 -5.23
CA VAL A 98 -2.80 -0.60 -6.13
C VAL A 98 -3.09 -0.10 -7.54
N VAL A 99 -4.02 0.85 -7.68
CA VAL A 99 -4.39 1.42 -8.99
C VAL A 99 -3.19 2.08 -9.65
N LYS A 100 -2.36 2.79 -8.90
CA LYS A 100 -1.11 3.37 -9.40
C LYS A 100 -0.12 2.31 -9.90
N GLY A 101 -0.05 1.16 -9.22
CA GLY A 101 0.87 0.08 -9.56
C GLY A 101 0.44 -0.77 -10.76
N VAL A 102 -0.86 -1.00 -10.96
CA VAL A 102 -1.36 -1.92 -12.00
C VAL A 102 -2.33 -1.31 -13.01
N GLY A 103 -2.83 -0.09 -12.76
CA GLY A 103 -3.75 0.63 -13.65
C GLY A 103 -5.23 0.31 -13.46
N PHE A 104 -5.58 -0.56 -12.52
CA PHE A 104 -6.96 -0.95 -12.23
C PHE A 104 -7.12 -1.35 -10.75
N ARG A 105 -8.37 -1.42 -10.30
CA ARG A 105 -8.71 -1.77 -8.91
C ARG A 105 -8.62 -3.28 -8.70
N VAL A 106 -8.04 -3.69 -7.58
CA VAL A 106 -8.00 -5.09 -7.14
C VAL A 106 -8.61 -5.15 -5.74
N GLY A 107 -9.55 -6.06 -5.49
CA GLY A 107 -10.22 -6.16 -4.19
C GLY A 107 -9.32 -6.68 -3.06
N LEU A 108 -9.58 -6.22 -1.84
CA LEU A 108 -8.81 -6.55 -0.63
C LEU A 108 -8.68 -8.06 -0.40
N ASN A 109 -9.75 -8.84 -0.61
CA ASN A 109 -9.69 -10.29 -0.44
C ASN A 109 -8.67 -10.97 -1.38
N ASN A 110 -8.60 -10.53 -2.64
CA ASN A 110 -7.61 -11.05 -3.59
C ASN A 110 -6.19 -10.69 -3.13
N LEU A 111 -5.97 -9.43 -2.76
CA LEU A 111 -4.69 -8.96 -2.25
C LEU A 111 -4.25 -9.72 -0.99
N ALA A 112 -5.13 -9.86 -0.01
CA ALA A 112 -4.85 -10.56 1.23
C ALA A 112 -4.57 -12.05 1.01
N LYS A 113 -5.42 -12.74 0.24
CA LYS A 113 -5.28 -14.16 -0.06
C LYS A 113 -3.97 -14.46 -0.77
N THR A 114 -3.62 -13.67 -1.78
CA THR A 114 -2.41 -13.88 -2.58
C THR A 114 -1.14 -13.39 -1.89
N THR A 115 -1.21 -12.37 -1.04
CA THR A 115 -0.03 -11.80 -0.38
C THR A 115 0.32 -12.53 0.93
N ILE A 116 -0.68 -12.75 1.78
CA ILE A 116 -0.50 -13.23 3.16
C ILE A 116 -1.30 -14.50 3.47
N GLY A 117 -1.99 -15.08 2.49
CA GLY A 117 -2.72 -16.34 2.65
C GLY A 117 -4.00 -16.24 3.48
N ILE A 118 -4.48 -15.02 3.77
CA ILE A 118 -5.70 -14.79 4.54
C ILE A 118 -6.89 -14.66 3.58
N GLU A 119 -7.92 -15.46 3.80
CA GLU A 119 -9.18 -15.39 3.05
C GLU A 119 -10.28 -14.75 3.90
N LYS A 120 -11.01 -13.80 3.31
CA LYS A 120 -12.19 -13.20 3.93
C LYS A 120 -13.38 -14.16 3.83
N SER A 121 -14.18 -14.23 4.90
CA SER A 121 -15.36 -15.10 5.00
C SER A 121 -16.67 -14.42 4.60
N ALA A 122 -16.72 -13.09 4.48
CA ALA A 122 -17.96 -12.34 4.21
C ALA A 122 -17.72 -11.13 3.27
N ASP A 123 -18.80 -10.70 2.62
CA ASP A 123 -18.89 -9.57 1.67
C ASP A 123 -19.63 -8.40 2.35
N GLY A 124 -19.27 -7.15 2.04
CA GLY A 124 -19.87 -5.95 2.64
C GLY A 124 -21.38 -5.84 2.38
N LEU A 125 -21.90 -6.51 1.34
CA LEU A 125 -23.35 -6.64 1.12
C LEU A 125 -24.06 -7.35 2.30
N GLN A 126 -23.38 -8.28 2.97
CA GLN A 126 -23.93 -9.01 4.10
C GLN A 126 -24.08 -8.12 5.35
N ALA A 127 -23.18 -7.14 5.54
CA ALA A 127 -23.25 -6.20 6.68
C ALA A 127 -24.51 -5.34 6.62
N LEU A 128 -24.93 -4.92 5.42
CA LEU A 128 -26.18 -4.19 5.21
C LEU A 128 -27.42 -5.02 5.58
N GLU A 129 -27.42 -6.32 5.28
CA GLU A 129 -28.50 -7.22 5.68
C GLU A 129 -28.54 -7.39 7.20
N TRP A 130 -27.39 -7.64 7.84
CA TRP A 130 -27.31 -7.73 9.30
C TRP A 130 -27.78 -6.45 9.99
N PHE A 131 -27.53 -5.28 9.40
CA PHE A 131 -28.01 -4.02 9.94
C PHE A 131 -29.54 -3.96 9.94
N LYS A 132 -30.18 -4.36 8.83
CA LYS A 132 -31.66 -4.46 8.71
C LYS A 132 -32.25 -5.46 9.70
N GLU A 133 -31.51 -6.52 10.01
CA GLU A 133 -31.89 -7.57 10.96
C GLU A 133 -31.52 -7.24 12.42
N GLY A 134 -30.89 -6.10 12.69
CA GLY A 134 -30.45 -5.71 14.04
C GLY A 134 -29.28 -6.54 14.60
N GLN A 135 -28.55 -7.27 13.75
CA GLN A 135 -27.44 -8.15 14.13
C GLN A 135 -26.10 -7.40 14.22
N VAL A 136 -26.06 -6.34 15.03
CA VAL A 136 -24.92 -5.42 15.13
C VAL A 136 -23.61 -6.12 15.48
N GLN A 137 -23.64 -7.15 16.35
CA GLN A 137 -22.43 -7.88 16.72
C GLN A 137 -21.73 -8.51 15.51
N LYS A 138 -22.48 -9.01 14.53
CA LYS A 138 -21.87 -9.59 13.30
C LYS A 138 -21.19 -8.53 12.45
N ILE A 139 -21.75 -7.32 12.39
CA ILE A 139 -21.14 -6.18 11.71
C ILE A 139 -19.83 -5.79 12.41
N LYS A 140 -19.83 -5.74 13.76
CA LYS A 140 -18.62 -5.47 14.55
C LYS A 140 -17.52 -6.50 14.27
N ASP A 141 -17.86 -7.78 14.33
CA ASP A 141 -16.91 -8.87 14.09
C ASP A 141 -16.34 -8.82 12.66
N TYR A 142 -17.19 -8.50 11.68
CA TYR A 142 -16.78 -8.35 10.28
C TYR A 142 -15.85 -7.15 10.06
N CYS A 143 -16.24 -5.98 10.56
CA CYS A 143 -15.46 -4.75 10.41
C CYS A 143 -14.08 -4.88 11.09
N VAL A 144 -14.01 -5.49 12.29
CA VAL A 144 -12.73 -5.81 12.94
C VAL A 144 -11.87 -6.75 12.11
N GLN A 145 -12.48 -7.76 11.48
CA GLN A 145 -11.75 -8.68 10.60
C GLN A 145 -11.20 -7.95 9.37
N ASP A 146 -11.93 -7.00 8.81
CA ASP A 146 -11.49 -6.18 7.68
C ASP A 146 -10.34 -5.24 8.05
N VAL A 147 -10.39 -4.62 9.22
CA VAL A 147 -9.27 -3.85 9.80
C VAL A 147 -8.06 -4.74 10.01
N LYS A 148 -8.22 -5.95 10.56
CA LYS A 148 -7.12 -6.88 10.78
C LYS A 148 -6.45 -7.30 9.47
N VAL A 149 -7.23 -7.65 8.44
CA VAL A 149 -6.71 -7.98 7.11
C VAL A 149 -5.97 -6.80 6.50
N THR A 150 -6.53 -5.60 6.62
CA THR A 150 -5.91 -4.36 6.12
C THR A 150 -4.59 -4.08 6.84
N LYS A 151 -4.57 -4.16 8.18
CA LYS A 151 -3.36 -4.01 9.00
C LYS A 151 -2.28 -5.03 8.62
N ASP A 152 -2.64 -6.31 8.51
CA ASP A 152 -1.66 -7.35 8.23
C ASP A 152 -1.10 -7.25 6.79
N LEU A 153 -1.94 -6.81 5.84
CA LEU A 153 -1.50 -6.49 4.48
C LEU A 153 -0.57 -5.26 4.48
N PHE A 154 -0.91 -4.21 5.22
CA PHE A 154 -0.06 -3.03 5.40
C PHE A 154 1.32 -3.42 5.93
N GLU A 155 1.37 -4.17 7.03
CA GLU A 155 2.62 -4.59 7.66
C GLU A 155 3.47 -5.45 6.71
N PHE A 156 2.84 -6.35 5.95
CA PHE A 156 3.54 -7.07 4.89
C PHE A 156 4.14 -6.11 3.86
N GLY A 157 3.34 -5.21 3.30
CA GLY A 157 3.79 -4.29 2.25
C GLY A 157 4.84 -3.29 2.74
N LYS A 158 4.71 -2.80 3.98
CA LYS A 158 5.68 -1.94 4.68
C LYS A 158 7.02 -2.62 4.83
N LYS A 159 7.02 -3.89 5.29
CA LYS A 159 8.24 -4.69 5.48
C LYS A 159 8.89 -5.11 4.16
N ASN A 160 8.09 -5.51 3.17
CA ASN A 160 8.59 -6.18 1.97
C ASN A 160 8.70 -5.27 0.74
N GLY A 161 8.06 -4.09 0.74
CA GLY A 161 8.05 -3.16 -0.39
C GLY A 161 7.14 -3.57 -1.56
N PHE A 162 6.34 -4.64 -1.39
CA PHE A 162 5.36 -5.08 -2.38
C PHE A 162 4.19 -5.79 -1.71
N ILE A 163 3.08 -5.88 -2.44
CA ILE A 163 1.98 -6.82 -2.21
C ILE A 163 1.73 -7.61 -3.49
N LYS A 164 0.81 -8.59 -3.47
CA LYS A 164 0.49 -9.41 -4.62
C LYS A 164 -1.00 -9.57 -4.83
N PHE A 165 -1.39 -9.84 -6.06
CA PHE A 165 -2.73 -10.33 -6.39
C PHE A 165 -2.66 -11.45 -7.41
N PHE A 166 -3.70 -12.26 -7.46
CA PHE A 166 -3.88 -13.25 -8.51
C PHE A 166 -4.64 -12.64 -9.69
N SER A 167 -4.02 -12.64 -10.87
CA SER A 167 -4.66 -12.24 -12.13
C SER A 167 -5.34 -13.44 -12.77
N ARG A 168 -6.65 -13.32 -13.03
CA ARG A 168 -7.42 -14.35 -13.74
C ARG A 168 -7.07 -14.41 -15.22
N ASP A 169 -6.82 -13.26 -15.84
CA ASP A 169 -6.51 -13.16 -17.28
C ASP A 169 -5.16 -13.77 -17.62
N HIS A 170 -4.27 -13.86 -16.64
CA HIS A 170 -2.88 -14.27 -16.81
C HIS A 170 -2.55 -15.55 -16.03
N ILE A 171 -3.51 -16.02 -15.22
CA ILE A 171 -3.44 -17.25 -14.41
C ILE A 171 -2.13 -17.28 -13.60
N ASN A 172 -1.81 -16.17 -12.95
CA ASN A 172 -0.57 -16.01 -12.21
C ASN A 172 -0.70 -14.99 -11.07
N GLU A 173 0.24 -15.06 -10.14
CA GLU A 173 0.45 -14.00 -9.15
C GLU A 173 1.24 -12.84 -9.78
N ILE A 174 0.78 -11.63 -9.53
CA ILE A 174 1.43 -10.39 -9.97
C ILE A 174 1.81 -9.59 -8.71
N SER A 175 3.07 -9.16 -8.65
CA SER A 175 3.56 -8.30 -7.57
C SER A 175 3.31 -6.83 -7.89
N ILE A 176 2.81 -6.09 -6.91
CA ILE A 176 2.56 -4.66 -6.95
C ILE A 176 3.58 -4.00 -6.01
N PRO A 177 4.52 -3.19 -6.52
CA PRO A 177 5.39 -2.37 -5.69
C PRO A 177 4.57 -1.43 -4.80
N VAL A 178 4.88 -1.37 -3.51
CA VAL A 178 4.28 -0.40 -2.57
C VAL A 178 5.36 0.32 -1.77
N ARG A 179 5.05 1.51 -1.27
CA ARG A 179 6.01 2.43 -0.63
C ARG A 179 5.57 2.81 0.78
N TRP A 180 5.25 1.80 1.59
CA TRP A 180 4.64 1.97 2.91
C TRP A 180 5.63 1.98 4.08
N GLY A 181 6.88 1.57 3.86
CA GLY A 181 7.94 1.52 4.86
C GLY A 181 9.21 2.26 4.46
N GLU A 182 10.35 1.89 5.06
CA GLU A 182 11.66 2.52 4.81
C GLU A 182 12.13 2.42 3.35
N ASN A 183 11.65 1.40 2.63
CA ASN A 183 11.79 1.26 1.16
C ASN A 183 10.90 2.26 0.39
N SER A 184 10.64 3.43 0.97
CA SER A 184 10.06 4.57 0.27
C SER A 184 10.89 4.90 -0.97
N SER A 185 10.28 5.54 -1.97
CA SER A 185 11.01 5.95 -3.17
C SER A 185 12.24 6.80 -2.83
N ALA A 186 12.18 7.60 -1.77
CA ALA A 186 13.31 8.39 -1.27
C ALA A 186 14.41 7.50 -0.66
N GLY A 187 14.06 6.49 0.15
CA GLY A 187 15.00 5.56 0.76
C GLY A 187 15.75 4.73 -0.28
N ILE A 188 15.02 4.14 -1.24
CA ILE A 188 15.62 3.41 -2.37
C ILE A 188 16.52 4.32 -3.18
N PHE A 189 16.06 5.53 -3.53
CA PHE A 189 16.86 6.48 -4.28
C PHE A 189 18.16 6.87 -3.55
N SER A 190 18.09 7.11 -2.24
CA SER A 190 19.26 7.41 -1.42
C SER A 190 20.29 6.27 -1.45
N LYS A 191 19.85 5.01 -1.26
CA LYS A 191 20.74 3.84 -1.33
C LYS A 191 21.38 3.68 -2.71
N LEU A 192 20.61 3.88 -3.79
CA LEU A 192 21.13 3.80 -5.16
C LEU A 192 22.13 4.93 -5.45
N LYS A 193 21.87 6.14 -4.95
CA LYS A 193 22.77 7.28 -5.07
C LYS A 193 24.08 7.04 -4.30
N GLU A 194 23.98 6.54 -3.07
CA GLU A 194 25.14 6.17 -2.25
C GLU A 194 25.99 5.09 -2.93
N ALA A 195 25.36 4.01 -3.42
CA ALA A 195 26.04 2.95 -4.16
C ALA A 195 26.79 3.49 -5.39
N PHE A 196 26.15 4.39 -6.14
CA PHE A 196 26.74 5.05 -7.30
C PHE A 196 27.95 5.91 -6.92
N GLU A 197 27.83 6.76 -5.89
CA GLU A 197 28.90 7.63 -5.40
C GLU A 197 30.10 6.82 -4.88
N LYS A 198 29.85 5.72 -4.15
CA LYS A 198 30.89 4.83 -3.61
C LYS A 198 31.44 3.81 -4.62
N ARG A 199 30.90 3.77 -5.85
CA ARG A 199 31.22 2.78 -6.90
C ARG A 199 31.06 1.33 -6.42
N LEU A 200 30.02 1.08 -5.63
CA LEU A 200 29.66 -0.23 -5.11
C LEU A 200 28.48 -0.79 -5.89
N ALA A 201 28.57 -2.05 -6.31
CA ALA A 201 27.47 -2.74 -6.95
C ALA A 201 26.29 -2.86 -5.98
N VAL A 202 25.07 -2.83 -6.53
CA VAL A 202 23.84 -2.95 -5.75
C VAL A 202 23.09 -4.21 -6.15
N GLU A 203 22.57 -4.95 -5.18
CA GLU A 203 21.52 -5.92 -5.44
C GLU A 203 20.18 -5.22 -5.40
N ILE A 204 19.51 -5.15 -6.55
CA ILE A 204 18.13 -4.66 -6.62
C ILE A 204 17.17 -5.82 -6.76
N ASP A 205 16.07 -5.73 -6.02
CA ASP A 205 14.91 -6.57 -6.25
C ASP A 205 13.99 -5.86 -7.25
N TYR A 206 13.89 -6.39 -8.47
CA TYR A 206 13.30 -5.68 -9.60
C TYR A 206 12.12 -6.42 -10.19
N VAL A 207 11.02 -5.69 -10.45
CA VAL A 207 9.84 -6.22 -11.12
C VAL A 207 9.96 -6.00 -12.63
N THR A 208 10.14 -7.07 -13.39
CA THR A 208 10.15 -7.01 -14.87
C THR A 208 8.77 -7.27 -15.45
N ALA A 209 8.20 -6.30 -16.18
CA ALA A 209 7.05 -6.53 -17.04
C ALA A 209 7.52 -7.13 -18.38
N ASN A 210 6.95 -8.27 -18.78
CA ASN A 210 7.26 -8.89 -20.07
C ASN A 210 6.50 -8.17 -21.21
N PRO A 211 7.15 -7.68 -22.28
CA PRO A 211 6.47 -6.99 -23.38
C PRO A 211 5.46 -7.87 -24.14
N ALA A 212 5.64 -9.19 -24.10
CA ALA A 212 4.84 -10.16 -24.87
C ALA A 212 3.70 -10.81 -24.08
N GLY A 213 3.40 -10.33 -22.87
CA GLY A 213 2.25 -10.80 -22.11
C GLY A 213 2.49 -10.85 -20.60
N ALA A 214 1.58 -10.22 -19.88
CA ALA A 214 0.93 -10.75 -18.68
C ALA A 214 1.73 -10.96 -17.37
N ASN A 215 2.97 -11.43 -17.45
CA ASN A 215 3.67 -11.94 -16.26
C ASN A 215 4.74 -10.96 -15.81
N GLN A 216 4.42 -10.18 -14.77
CA GLN A 216 5.44 -9.47 -14.01
C GLN A 216 6.27 -10.49 -13.23
N THR A 217 7.57 -10.55 -13.51
CA THR A 217 8.50 -11.47 -12.83
C THR A 217 9.40 -10.69 -11.88
N ARG A 218 9.29 -10.97 -10.58
CA ARG A 218 10.18 -10.45 -9.53
C ARG A 218 11.51 -11.19 -9.56
N ASN A 219 12.59 -10.43 -9.38
CA ASN A 219 13.85 -10.85 -9.93
C ASN A 219 15.00 -10.05 -9.31
N ARG A 220 15.88 -10.70 -8.54
CA ARG A 220 17.10 -10.04 -8.06
C ARG A 220 18.06 -9.77 -9.21
N ARG A 221 18.72 -8.62 -9.17
CA ARG A 221 19.71 -8.17 -10.15
C ARG A 221 20.87 -7.54 -9.41
N LEU A 222 22.09 -8.04 -9.64
CA LEU A 222 23.30 -7.32 -9.31
C LEU A 222 23.56 -6.29 -10.41
N VAL A 223 23.70 -5.02 -10.03
CA VAL A 223 23.83 -3.89 -10.95
C VAL A 223 25.00 -3.00 -10.56
N ASP A 224 25.87 -2.74 -11.53
CA ASP A 224 26.90 -1.71 -11.45
C ASP A 224 26.29 -0.41 -12.00
N ILE A 225 26.06 0.60 -11.16
CA ILE A 225 25.33 1.81 -11.55
C ILE A 225 26.26 2.78 -12.31
N TYR A 226 25.86 3.19 -13.51
CA TYR A 226 26.62 4.13 -14.33
C TYR A 226 26.01 5.53 -14.33
N ARG A 227 24.70 5.64 -14.08
CA ARG A 227 24.00 6.92 -13.94
C ARG A 227 22.77 6.75 -13.06
N VAL A 228 22.50 7.77 -12.24
CA VAL A 228 21.26 7.89 -11.45
C VAL A 228 20.47 9.09 -11.97
N ASN A 229 19.25 8.84 -12.46
CA ASN A 229 18.32 9.86 -12.92
C ASN A 229 17.14 9.97 -11.95
N LYS A 230 16.25 10.96 -12.17
CA LYS A 230 15.07 11.19 -11.32
C LYS A 230 14.13 9.96 -11.23
N ASN A 231 14.00 9.20 -12.31
CA ASN A 231 13.00 8.12 -12.42
C ASN A 231 13.60 6.74 -12.70
N ASP A 232 14.89 6.65 -12.96
CA ASP A 232 15.58 5.41 -13.31
C ASP A 232 17.06 5.46 -12.97
N ILE A 233 17.69 4.28 -13.03
CA ILE A 233 19.14 4.14 -13.04
C ILE A 233 19.56 3.44 -14.34
N GLU A 234 20.70 3.85 -14.87
CA GLU A 234 21.38 3.13 -15.95
C GLU A 234 22.57 2.39 -15.34
N GLY A 235 22.75 1.12 -15.70
CA GLY A 235 23.85 0.32 -15.18
C GLY A 235 24.07 -0.99 -15.91
N TYR A 236 25.18 -1.65 -15.61
CA TYR A 236 25.47 -2.98 -16.12
C TYR A 236 24.77 -4.04 -15.30
N CYS A 237 23.92 -4.82 -15.95
CA CYS A 237 23.19 -5.92 -15.34
C CYS A 237 23.98 -7.20 -15.46
N HIS A 238 24.50 -7.73 -14.34
CA HIS A 238 25.32 -8.95 -14.35
C HIS A 238 24.56 -10.18 -14.85
N LEU A 239 23.25 -10.27 -14.59
CA LEU A 239 22.42 -11.37 -15.09
C LEU A 239 22.24 -11.32 -16.62
N ARG A 240 22.04 -10.12 -17.19
CA ARG A 240 21.81 -9.93 -18.63
C ARG A 240 23.09 -9.64 -19.41
N ARG A 241 24.23 -9.54 -18.71
CA ARG A 241 25.56 -9.24 -19.25
C ARG A 241 25.58 -8.04 -20.20
N SER A 242 24.80 -7.01 -19.89
CA SER A 242 24.63 -5.84 -20.76
C SER A 242 24.14 -4.61 -19.98
N LYS A 243 24.38 -3.42 -20.56
CA LYS A 243 23.81 -2.15 -20.04
C LYS A 243 22.28 -2.19 -20.13
N ARG A 244 21.62 -1.69 -19.09
CA ARG A 244 20.16 -1.66 -18.95
C ARG A 244 19.73 -0.42 -18.17
N ILE A 245 18.48 -0.04 -18.41
CA ILE A 245 17.76 0.98 -17.64
C ILE A 245 16.81 0.26 -16.69
N PHE A 246 16.84 0.64 -15.42
CA PHE A 246 15.96 0.13 -14.37
C PHE A 246 15.13 1.27 -13.82
N ARG A 247 13.80 1.20 -13.98
CA ARG A 247 12.90 2.22 -13.45
C ARG A 247 12.83 2.15 -11.93
N LEU A 248 12.95 3.28 -11.24
CA LEU A 248 12.92 3.35 -9.78
C LEU A 248 11.60 2.84 -9.20
N ASP A 249 10.49 3.05 -9.89
CA ASP A 249 9.16 2.57 -9.47
C ASP A 249 9.00 1.04 -9.55
N ARG A 250 9.95 0.34 -10.18
CA ARG A 250 10.00 -1.13 -10.27
C ARG A 250 11.06 -1.77 -9.38
N ILE A 251 11.87 -0.98 -8.69
CA ILE A 251 12.83 -1.45 -7.69
C ILE A 251 12.09 -1.57 -6.36
N LEU A 252 11.95 -2.79 -5.81
CA LEU A 252 11.25 -3.05 -4.54
C LEU A 252 12.15 -2.83 -3.33
N ALA A 253 13.41 -3.20 -3.47
CA ALA A 253 14.46 -3.06 -2.48
C ALA A 253 15.81 -2.88 -3.19
N ALA A 254 16.74 -2.26 -2.50
CA ALA A 254 18.12 -2.08 -2.93
C ALA A 254 19.04 -2.31 -1.73
N ASP A 255 20.02 -3.18 -1.92
CA ASP A 255 21.03 -3.52 -0.91
C ASP A 255 22.42 -3.28 -1.51
N ILE A 256 23.16 -2.34 -0.90
CA ILE A 256 24.53 -2.02 -1.33
C ILE A 256 25.42 -3.21 -0.96
N THR A 257 26.26 -3.62 -1.90
CA THR A 257 27.22 -4.72 -1.69
C THR A 257 28.62 -4.18 -1.44
N ASP A 258 29.54 -5.04 -1.02
CA ASP A 258 30.96 -4.69 -0.86
C ASP A 258 31.75 -4.76 -2.19
N LYS A 259 31.09 -5.10 -3.31
CA LYS A 259 31.74 -5.29 -4.61
C LYS A 259 31.92 -3.96 -5.33
N SER A 260 33.15 -3.47 -5.42
CA SER A 260 33.47 -2.28 -6.21
C SER A 260 33.53 -2.57 -7.71
N TYR A 261 33.22 -1.57 -8.55
CA TYR A 261 33.41 -1.63 -10.01
C TYR A 261 34.02 -0.33 -10.56
N LYS A 262 34.52 -0.38 -11.79
CA LYS A 262 34.97 0.79 -12.56
C LYS A 262 34.06 1.02 -13.75
N ILE A 263 33.78 2.28 -14.07
CA ILE A 263 33.07 2.64 -15.30
C ILE A 263 34.12 2.73 -16.41
N GLN A 264 33.86 2.15 -17.58
CA GLN A 264 34.85 2.15 -18.68
C GLN A 264 35.30 3.56 -19.09
N ASP A 265 34.43 4.56 -18.96
CA ASP A 265 34.76 5.96 -19.24
C ASP A 265 35.80 6.53 -18.24
N ASP A 266 35.83 6.05 -16.99
CA ASP A 266 36.82 6.46 -15.97
C ASP A 266 38.24 5.91 -16.27
N VAL A 267 38.36 4.87 -17.12
CA VAL A 267 39.66 4.26 -17.45
C VAL A 267 40.44 5.13 -18.44
N GLN A 268 39.75 5.89 -19.30
CA GLN A 268 40.39 6.81 -20.24
C GLN A 268 40.96 8.07 -19.57
N GLU A 269 40.36 8.55 -18.48
CA GLU A 269 40.93 9.68 -17.71
C GLU A 269 42.14 9.29 -16.85
N SER A 270 42.27 8.01 -16.46
CA SER A 270 43.44 7.54 -15.70
C SER A 270 44.70 7.29 -16.53
N LEU A 271 44.62 7.47 -17.85
CA LEU A 271 45.71 7.28 -18.83
C LEU A 271 46.17 8.58 -19.49
N LEU A 272 45.72 9.74 -18.98
CA LEU A 272 46.16 11.09 -19.35
C LEU A 272 46.81 11.77 -18.14
#